data_AF-X1DLC0-F1
#
_entry.id   AF-X1DLC0-F1
#
_cell.length_a   1.000
_cell.length_b   1.000
_cell.length_c   1.000
_cell.angle_alpha   90.00
_cell.angle_beta   90.00
_cell.angle_gamma   90.00
#
_symmetry.space_group_name_H-M   'P 1'
#
loop_
_entity.id
_entity.type
_entity.pdbx_description
1 polymer ?
#
loop_
_entity_poly.entity_id
_entity_poly.type
_entity_poly.pdbx_seq_one_letter_code
_entity_poly.pdbx_strand_id
1 'polypeptide(L)'
;TGSGRVGGQNSLNAEFGLGDATVIDTLIIEWPSGIIDIYTEVAINQFLTIVEGGEFPEILIQEEELFFDTVYVGNYVSRILTISNIGTDLLFINDIISGNPDFTIDTTNFVIEPSQDQEVNVTFSPD
;
A
#
# COMPACT_ATOMS: atom_id res chain seq x y z
N THR A 1 5.00 40.44 43.37
CA THR A 1 4.76 39.08 43.91
C THR A 1 4.77 38.12 42.74
N GLY A 2 5.40 36.97 42.90
CA GLY A 2 5.97 36.15 41.81
C GLY A 2 4.98 35.41 40.91
N SER A 3 5.47 35.17 39.70
CA SER A 3 4.91 34.35 38.62
C SER A 3 4.67 32.89 39.01
N GLY A 4 3.70 32.25 38.34
CA GLY A 4 3.50 30.81 38.39
C GLY A 4 2.50 30.32 37.34
N ARG A 5 2.77 30.56 36.04
CA ARG A 5 2.17 29.74 34.97
C ARG A 5 3.06 28.52 34.81
N VAL A 6 2.62 27.38 35.33
CA VAL A 6 3.18 26.09 34.95
C VAL A 6 2.13 25.44 34.06
N GLY A 7 2.30 25.62 32.75
CA GLY A 7 1.60 24.80 31.77
C GLY A 7 2.14 23.39 31.91
N GLY A 8 1.33 22.49 32.46
CA GLY A 8 1.59 21.07 32.33
C GLY A 8 1.52 20.72 30.85
N GLN A 9 2.68 20.53 30.21
CA GLN A 9 2.72 19.79 28.98
C GLN A 9 2.56 18.33 29.36
N ASN A 10 1.33 17.84 29.32
CA ASN A 10 1.10 16.40 29.34
C ASN A 10 1.63 15.85 28.02
N SER A 11 2.77 15.18 28.04
CA SER A 11 3.09 14.23 26.97
C SER A 11 2.10 13.09 27.11
N LEU A 12 1.17 12.96 26.16
CA LEU A 12 0.16 11.90 26.16
C LEU A 12 0.80 10.61 25.61
N ASN A 13 1.89 10.15 26.24
CA ASN A 13 2.53 8.92 25.81
C ASN A 13 1.64 7.75 26.25
N ALA A 14 0.92 7.17 25.29
CA ALA A 14 0.26 5.90 25.48
C ALA A 14 1.32 4.80 25.35
N GLU A 15 1.49 4.00 26.40
CA GLU A 15 2.35 2.82 26.39
C GLU A 15 1.46 1.57 26.37
N PHE A 16 1.67 0.69 25.39
CA PHE A 16 1.00 -0.60 25.28
C PHE A 16 2.03 -1.70 25.08
N GLY A 17 1.85 -2.84 25.74
CA GLY A 17 2.76 -3.98 25.66
C GLY A 17 2.41 -4.88 24.47
N LEU A 18 3.39 -5.17 23.62
CA LEU A 18 3.25 -6.03 22.45
C LEU A 18 3.84 -7.45 22.66
N GLY A 19 4.36 -7.74 23.86
CA GLY A 19 5.04 -9.00 24.14
C GLY A 19 6.30 -9.18 23.29
N ASP A 20 6.43 -10.34 22.64
CA ASP A 20 7.56 -10.67 21.76
C ASP A 20 7.33 -10.23 20.30
N ALA A 21 6.24 -9.54 19.99
CA ALA A 21 5.97 -9.08 18.62
C ALA A 21 6.97 -8.01 18.20
N THR A 22 7.57 -8.16 17.00
CA THR A 22 8.56 -7.21 16.46
C THR A 22 7.95 -6.12 15.57
N VAL A 23 6.66 -6.24 15.27
CA VAL A 23 5.90 -5.36 14.39
C VAL A 23 4.51 -5.10 14.98
N ILE A 24 3.95 -3.93 14.66
CA ILE A 24 2.55 -3.59 14.83
C ILE A 24 1.88 -3.83 13.47
N ASP A 25 0.84 -4.67 13.45
CA ASP A 25 0.13 -4.99 12.20
C ASP A 25 -0.54 -3.74 11.61
N THR A 26 -1.16 -2.91 12.45
CA THR A 26 -1.84 -1.68 12.01
C THR A 26 -1.80 -0.60 13.08
N LEU A 27 -1.43 0.61 12.68
CA LEU A 27 -1.53 1.84 13.45
C LEU A 27 -2.53 2.78 12.74
N ILE A 28 -3.62 3.10 13.42
CA ILE A 28 -4.68 4.00 12.92
C ILE A 28 -4.60 5.32 13.68
N ILE A 29 -4.55 6.44 12.96
CA ILE A 29 -4.51 7.79 13.54
C ILE A 29 -5.68 8.59 13.00
N GLU A 30 -6.63 8.88 13.89
CA GLU A 30 -7.77 9.74 13.60
C GLU A 30 -7.45 11.18 13.99
N TRP A 31 -7.32 12.07 13.01
CA TRP A 31 -7.02 13.47 13.24
C TRP A 31 -8.29 14.28 13.55
N PRO A 32 -8.20 15.39 14.31
CA PRO A 32 -9.34 16.26 14.60
C PRO A 32 -10.05 16.85 13.38
N SER A 33 -9.38 16.90 12.23
CA SER A 33 -9.97 17.31 10.94
C SER A 33 -10.90 16.25 10.32
N GLY A 34 -10.82 15.00 10.78
CA GLY A 34 -11.50 13.84 10.22
C GLY A 34 -10.67 13.01 9.24
N ILE A 35 -9.40 13.37 8.99
CA ILE A 35 -8.48 12.52 8.22
C ILE A 35 -8.08 11.30 9.07
N ILE A 36 -8.02 10.13 8.44
CA ILE A 36 -7.57 8.89 9.05
C ILE A 36 -6.33 8.43 8.32
N ASP A 37 -5.18 8.39 9.00
CA ASP A 37 -3.96 7.80 8.47
C ASP A 37 -3.84 6.35 8.98
N ILE A 38 -3.57 5.42 8.07
CA ILE A 38 -3.40 3.99 8.36
C ILE A 38 -1.99 3.58 7.96
N TYR A 39 -1.23 3.07 8.93
CA TYR A 39 0.09 2.52 8.70
C TYR A 39 0.07 1.03 9.00
N THR A 40 0.63 0.21 8.10
CA THR A 40 0.78 -1.24 8.29
C THR A 40 2.25 -1.62 8.49
N GLU A 41 2.48 -2.79 9.09
CA GLU A 41 3.83 -3.38 9.27
C GLU A 41 4.84 -2.48 9.99
N VAL A 42 4.37 -1.69 10.96
CA VAL A 42 5.19 -0.71 11.66
C VAL A 42 6.11 -1.41 12.67
N ALA A 43 7.43 -1.33 12.49
CA ALA A 43 8.39 -1.92 13.43
C ALA A 43 8.23 -1.35 14.86
N ILE A 44 8.45 -2.18 15.89
CA ILE A 44 8.45 -1.71 17.29
C ILE A 44 9.74 -0.94 17.64
N ASN A 45 9.76 -0.30 18.81
CA ASN A 45 10.95 0.38 19.38
C ASN A 45 11.49 1.54 18.52
N GLN A 46 10.60 2.28 17.85
CA GLN A 46 10.95 3.49 17.08
C GLN A 46 10.08 4.68 17.48
N PHE A 47 10.55 5.89 17.16
CA PHE A 47 9.75 7.10 17.20
C PHE A 47 9.27 7.42 15.79
N LEU A 48 7.95 7.48 15.59
CA LEU A 48 7.34 7.93 14.35
C LEU A 48 7.01 9.41 14.44
N THR A 49 7.32 10.16 13.38
CA THR A 49 6.81 11.52 13.18
C THR A 49 5.77 11.44 12.07
N ILE A 50 4.51 11.65 12.42
CA ILE A 50 3.39 11.47 11.51
C ILE A 50 2.79 12.86 11.29
N VAL A 51 2.69 13.22 10.02
CA VAL A 51 2.09 14.47 9.57
C VAL A 51 0.68 14.16 9.12
N GLU A 52 -0.28 14.95 9.57
CA GLU A 52 -1.67 14.86 9.15
C GLU A 52 -1.80 14.90 7.62
N GLY A 53 -2.41 13.87 7.03
CA GLY A 53 -2.50 13.72 5.59
C GLY A 53 -1.15 13.41 4.93
N GLY A 54 -0.31 12.66 5.65
CA GLY A 54 1.04 12.31 5.21
C GLY A 54 1.08 11.54 3.90
N GLU A 55 2.27 11.45 3.32
CA GLU A 55 2.54 10.71 2.09
C GLU A 55 2.58 9.21 2.43
N PHE A 56 1.69 8.41 1.83
CA PHE A 56 1.73 6.95 1.88
C PHE A 56 1.33 6.37 0.51
N PRO A 57 2.00 5.33 0.01
CA PRO A 57 1.54 4.64 -1.19
C PRO A 57 0.37 3.71 -0.84
N GLU A 58 -0.67 3.70 -1.67
CA GLU A 58 -1.79 2.76 -1.51
C GLU A 58 -2.17 2.18 -2.87
N ILE A 59 -2.08 0.86 -3.00
CA ILE A 59 -2.36 0.14 -4.23
C ILE A 59 -3.84 -0.25 -4.31
N LEU A 60 -4.44 -0.02 -5.47
CA LEU A 60 -5.74 -0.54 -5.82
C LEU A 60 -5.64 -1.33 -7.12
N ILE A 61 -6.19 -2.54 -7.13
CA ILE A 61 -6.32 -3.35 -8.34
C ILE A 61 -7.78 -3.25 -8.79
N GLN A 62 -8.02 -2.78 -10.01
CA GLN A 62 -9.41 -2.58 -10.50
C GLN A 62 -10.11 -3.92 -10.76
N GLU A 63 -9.39 -4.91 -11.28
CA GLU A 63 -9.90 -6.25 -11.54
C GLU A 63 -9.33 -7.28 -10.57
N GLU A 64 -10.15 -7.81 -9.66
CA GLU A 64 -9.74 -8.92 -8.78
C GLU A 64 -9.60 -10.25 -9.54
N GLU A 65 -10.27 -10.39 -10.69
CA GLU A 65 -10.24 -11.58 -11.55
C GLU A 65 -10.19 -11.19 -13.03
N LEU A 66 -9.31 -11.84 -13.79
CA LEU A 66 -9.21 -11.71 -15.25
C LEU A 66 -9.74 -12.97 -15.94
N PHE A 67 -10.78 -12.81 -16.76
CA PHE A 67 -11.35 -13.91 -17.56
C PHE A 67 -10.74 -13.95 -18.95
N PHE A 68 -10.03 -15.03 -19.28
CA PHE A 68 -9.38 -15.25 -20.58
C PHE A 68 -10.23 -16.06 -21.58
N ASP A 69 -11.44 -16.46 -21.17
CA ASP A 69 -12.34 -17.31 -21.94
C ASP A 69 -11.69 -18.65 -22.34
N THR A 70 -12.13 -19.23 -23.46
CA THR A 70 -11.53 -20.44 -24.03
C THR A 70 -10.35 -20.07 -24.92
N VAL A 71 -9.15 -20.54 -24.56
CA VAL A 71 -7.93 -20.39 -25.37
C VAL A 71 -7.46 -21.78 -25.81
N TYR A 72 -7.26 -21.95 -27.12
CA TYR A 72 -6.75 -23.19 -27.69
C TYR A 72 -5.22 -23.25 -27.59
N VAL A 73 -4.67 -24.43 -27.34
CA VAL A 73 -3.22 -24.69 -27.32
C VAL A 73 -2.52 -24.11 -28.55
N GLY A 74 -1.39 -23.44 -28.32
CA GLY A 74 -0.63 -22.73 -29.35
C GLY A 74 -1.22 -21.38 -29.78
N ASN A 75 -2.30 -20.92 -29.14
CA ASN A 75 -2.80 -19.54 -29.25
C ASN A 75 -2.63 -18.82 -27.92
N TYR A 76 -2.78 -17.49 -27.96
CA TYR A 76 -2.72 -16.65 -26.78
C TYR A 76 -3.85 -15.63 -26.75
N VAL A 77 -4.20 -15.18 -25.56
CA VAL A 77 -5.13 -14.08 -25.31
C VAL A 77 -4.54 -13.16 -24.25
N SER A 78 -4.65 -11.85 -24.47
CA SER A 78 -4.23 -10.84 -23.48
C SER A 78 -5.44 -10.17 -22.81
N ARG A 79 -5.25 -9.80 -21.55
CA ARG A 79 -6.15 -8.96 -20.75
C ARG A 79 -5.34 -7.85 -20.10
N ILE A 80 -5.99 -6.70 -19.96
CA ILE A 80 -5.40 -5.57 -19.24
C ILE A 80 -5.76 -5.72 -17.77
N LEU A 81 -4.75 -5.56 -16.92
CA LEU A 81 -4.90 -5.35 -15.48
C LEU A 81 -4.59 -3.89 -15.20
N THR A 82 -5.51 -3.19 -14.53
CA THR A 82 -5.30 -1.79 -14.16
C THR A 82 -4.88 -1.68 -12.71
N ILE A 83 -3.70 -1.13 -12.48
CA ILE A 83 -3.11 -0.92 -11.15
C ILE A 83 -3.10 0.58 -10.87
N SER A 84 -3.75 0.98 -9.80
CA SER A 84 -3.91 2.38 -9.40
C SER A 84 -3.12 2.66 -8.13
N ASN A 85 -2.56 3.87 -8.04
CA ASN A 85 -2.08 4.41 -6.77
C ASN A 85 -3.13 5.38 -6.22
N ILE A 86 -3.92 4.91 -5.24
CA ILE A 86 -4.92 5.73 -4.54
C ILE A 86 -4.34 6.46 -3.31
N GLY A 87 -3.06 6.22 -3.02
CA GLY A 87 -2.33 6.87 -1.95
C GLY A 87 -1.87 8.27 -2.32
N THR A 88 -1.07 8.84 -1.43
CA THR A 88 -0.52 10.19 -1.49
C THR A 88 0.98 10.22 -1.80
N ASP A 89 1.71 9.08 -1.69
CA ASP A 89 3.13 8.95 -2.07
C ASP A 89 3.31 8.09 -3.33
N LEU A 90 4.51 8.08 -3.91
CA LEU A 90 4.91 7.20 -5.02
C LEU A 90 4.75 5.71 -4.66
N LEU A 91 4.00 4.98 -5.49
CA LEU A 91 3.86 3.53 -5.39
C LEU A 91 4.91 2.84 -6.27
N PHE A 92 5.86 2.15 -5.65
CA PHE A 92 6.91 1.38 -6.32
C PHE A 92 6.46 -0.06 -6.55
N ILE A 93 6.24 -0.45 -7.80
CA ILE A 93 6.05 -1.85 -8.19
C ILE A 93 7.41 -2.39 -8.61
N ASN A 94 7.99 -3.25 -7.77
CA ASN A 94 9.33 -3.78 -8.01
C ASN A 94 9.33 -5.01 -8.91
N ASP A 95 8.30 -5.84 -8.81
CA ASP A 95 8.11 -7.02 -9.65
C ASP A 95 6.62 -7.44 -9.68
N ILE A 96 6.23 -8.15 -10.72
CA ILE A 96 4.93 -8.81 -10.90
C ILE A 96 5.22 -10.19 -11.47
N ILE A 97 4.88 -11.23 -10.70
CA ILE A 97 5.19 -12.61 -11.06
C ILE A 97 3.92 -13.45 -11.17
N SER A 98 3.91 -14.38 -12.12
CA SER A 98 2.94 -15.47 -12.17
C SER A 98 3.59 -16.76 -11.69
N GLY A 99 2.87 -17.54 -10.87
CA GLY A 99 3.28 -18.90 -10.51
C GLY A 99 3.02 -19.94 -11.61
N ASN A 100 2.28 -19.58 -12.67
CA ASN A 100 1.99 -20.44 -13.81
C ASN A 100 2.73 -19.94 -15.06
N PRO A 101 3.57 -20.77 -15.72
CA PRO A 101 4.32 -20.40 -16.92
C PRO A 101 3.47 -20.08 -18.14
N ASP A 102 2.21 -20.54 -18.20
CA ASP A 102 1.27 -20.19 -19.28
C ASP A 102 0.88 -18.71 -19.26
N PHE A 103 1.19 -17.98 -18.18
CA PHE A 103 0.92 -16.56 -18.02
C PHE A 103 2.21 -15.74 -18.07
N THR A 104 2.20 -14.70 -18.89
CA THR A 104 3.27 -13.71 -18.97
C THR A 104 2.72 -12.30 -18.74
N ILE A 105 3.55 -11.43 -18.16
CA ILE A 105 3.23 -10.02 -17.91
C ILE A 105 4.25 -9.19 -18.70
N ASP A 106 3.77 -8.19 -19.44
CA ASP A 106 4.64 -7.38 -20.32
C ASP A 106 5.55 -6.41 -19.56
N THR A 107 5.04 -5.80 -18.48
CA THR A 107 5.76 -4.84 -17.64
C THR A 107 5.61 -5.21 -16.16
N THR A 108 6.73 -5.45 -15.48
CA THR A 108 6.71 -5.92 -14.08
C THR A 108 7.36 -4.95 -13.09
N ASN A 109 8.08 -3.94 -13.56
CA ASN A 109 8.74 -2.94 -12.71
C ASN A 109 8.44 -1.52 -13.19
N PHE A 110 7.84 -0.70 -12.32
CA PHE A 110 7.48 0.68 -12.61
C PHE A 110 7.12 1.44 -11.33
N VAL A 111 6.92 2.75 -11.45
CA VAL A 111 6.47 3.63 -10.38
C VAL A 111 5.18 4.30 -10.81
N ILE A 112 4.19 4.35 -9.92
CA ILE A 112 2.91 5.02 -10.15
C ILE A 112 2.83 6.24 -9.22
N GLU A 113 2.66 7.44 -9.80
CA GLU A 113 2.44 8.66 -9.03
C GLU A 113 1.07 8.64 -8.33
N PRO A 114 0.87 9.42 -7.25
CA PRO A 114 -0.42 9.55 -6.58
C PRO A 114 -1.55 9.87 -7.56
N SER A 115 -2.70 9.20 -7.41
CA SER A 115 -3.88 9.33 -8.28
C SER A 115 -3.63 9.00 -9.76
N GLN A 116 -2.55 8.29 -10.10
CA GLN A 116 -2.30 7.76 -11.44
C GLN A 116 -2.51 6.25 -11.48
N ASP A 117 -2.65 5.74 -12.71
CA ASP A 117 -2.84 4.34 -13.03
C ASP A 117 -1.74 3.85 -13.97
N GLN A 118 -1.42 2.56 -13.87
CA GLN A 118 -0.63 1.81 -14.83
C GLN A 118 -1.43 0.61 -15.33
N GLU A 119 -1.59 0.52 -16.65
CA GLU A 119 -2.10 -0.68 -17.31
C GLU A 119 -0.95 -1.64 -17.60
N VAL A 120 -1.13 -2.92 -17.29
CA VAL A 120 -0.21 -4.00 -17.68
C VAL A 120 -0.96 -5.07 -18.45
N ASN A 121 -0.34 -5.65 -19.48
CA ASN A 121 -0.94 -6.76 -20.22
C ASN A 121 -0.53 -8.08 -19.59
N VAL A 122 -1.54 -8.83 -19.17
CA VAL A 122 -1.41 -10.24 -18.78
C VAL A 122 -1.77 -11.08 -20.00
N THR A 123 -0.86 -11.92 -20.46
CA THR A 123 -1.07 -12.81 -21.61
C THR A 123 -1.12 -14.25 -21.15
N PHE A 124 -2.22 -14.93 -21.45
CA PHE A 124 -2.37 -16.37 -21.27
C PHE A 124 -2.12 -17.09 -22.59
N SER A 125 -1.21 -18.07 -22.59
CA SER A 125 -0.82 -18.89 -23.73
C SER A 125 -0.61 -20.33 -23.25
N PRO A 126 -1.63 -21.20 -23.31
CA PRO A 126 -1.48 -22.60 -22.91
C PRO A 126 -0.57 -23.38 -23.87
N ASP A 127 0.39 -24.08 -23.29
CA ASP A 127 1.33 -24.98 -23.99
C ASP A 127 0.72 -26.35 -24.39
#